data_AF-A0A0R2VBM2-F1
#
_entry.id   AF-A0A0R2VBM2-F1
#
_cell.length_a   1.000
_cell.length_b   1.000
_cell.length_c   1.000
_cell.angle_alpha   90.00
_cell.angle_beta   90.00
_cell.angle_gamma   90.00
#
_symmetry.space_group_name_H-M   'P 1'
#
loop_
_entity.id
_entity.type
_entity.pdbx_description
1 polymer ?
#
loop_
_entity_poly.entity_id
_entity_poly.type
_entity_poly.pdbx_seq_one_letter_code
_entity_poly.pdbx_strand_id
1 'polypeptide(L)'
;EEALFKYHLLLYSYRQRGLDKPFISTMKQAEKLLESWPRRDVSHAFYQYLIEEDKYRFTSVQKEHLLESNLQSVVDNLDKYFILNKMRYSAEIINNRNVVAINYRLFLYEEIMNHLRHNPLDHVPAAKIYYNIILTLTEPENKQHYDTLLELLKEHKDLFSQDELFDMYVYAKNFSIRKINNGHTEFMKELFNLYKVILGNRIIFRENYLSQWDYKNIIYLGLRLEEYEWVKGFIHDYNESLDPRYRKNAYTYNMAYYHFFKGEYDETLTMLRSVEFTDVYYHLDSKSLLLKTYYELEATEAFFSLVEAFKVYIKRNKQIPAHQKSNYNNLIKYVTKLYKWKLNPRKNLDELAAEMERTKPIADIIWLRKKLEEVRQIDAKITGTWRK
;
A
#
# COMPACT_ATOMS: atom_id res chain seq x y z
N GLU A 1 -20.65 -15.94 -6.00
CA GLU A 1 -20.82 -16.08 -4.54
C GLU A 1 -22.28 -16.28 -4.18
N GLU A 2 -23.16 -15.33 -4.49
CA GLU A 2 -24.61 -15.41 -4.17
C GLU A 2 -25.28 -16.72 -4.63
N ALA A 3 -24.92 -17.24 -5.81
CA ALA A 3 -25.47 -18.50 -6.32
C ALA A 3 -25.09 -19.74 -5.49
N LEU A 4 -23.83 -19.84 -5.03
CA LEU A 4 -23.38 -20.96 -4.18
C LEU A 4 -24.04 -20.91 -2.81
N PHE A 5 -24.14 -19.71 -2.23
CA PHE A 5 -24.83 -19.54 -0.96
C PHE A 5 -26.33 -19.86 -1.07
N LYS A 6 -26.98 -19.47 -2.18
CA LYS A 6 -28.35 -19.87 -2.48
C LYS A 6 -28.52 -21.39 -2.54
N TYR A 7 -27.58 -22.11 -3.16
CA TYR A 7 -27.63 -23.57 -3.17
C TYR A 7 -27.53 -24.17 -1.77
N HIS A 8 -26.62 -23.67 -0.92
CA HIS A 8 -26.55 -24.09 0.48
C HIS A 8 -27.90 -23.92 1.21
N LEU A 9 -28.56 -22.77 1.06
CA LEU A 9 -29.88 -22.52 1.67
C LEU A 9 -30.96 -23.48 1.14
N LEU A 10 -30.94 -23.81 -0.16
CA LEU A 10 -31.85 -24.77 -0.77
C LEU A 10 -31.60 -26.19 -0.25
N LEU A 11 -30.34 -26.63 -0.19
CA LEU A 11 -29.94 -27.94 0.34
C LEU A 11 -30.38 -28.10 1.80
N TYR A 12 -30.16 -27.07 2.61
CA TYR A 12 -30.67 -27.01 3.98
C TYR A 12 -32.20 -27.20 4.00
N SER A 13 -32.95 -26.44 3.20
CA SER A 13 -34.42 -26.53 3.17
C SER A 13 -34.93 -27.88 2.67
N TYR A 14 -34.28 -28.49 1.68
CA TYR A 14 -34.69 -29.79 1.15
C TYR A 14 -34.45 -30.91 2.15
N ARG A 15 -33.30 -30.89 2.83
CA ARG A 15 -32.99 -31.84 3.91
C ARG A 15 -34.02 -31.76 5.03
N GLN A 16 -34.36 -30.55 5.49
CA GLN A 16 -35.38 -30.35 6.54
C GLN A 16 -36.77 -30.87 6.17
N ARG A 17 -37.07 -30.95 4.86
CA ARG A 17 -38.38 -31.38 4.33
C ARG A 17 -38.37 -32.83 3.81
N GLY A 18 -37.25 -33.56 3.91
CA GLY A 18 -37.12 -34.91 3.36
C GLY A 18 -37.24 -34.98 1.84
N LEU A 19 -36.82 -33.92 1.12
CA LEU A 19 -36.94 -33.82 -0.33
C LEU A 19 -35.65 -34.30 -1.02
N ASP A 20 -35.46 -35.61 -1.08
CA ASP A 20 -34.20 -36.23 -1.51
C ASP A 20 -33.84 -35.99 -2.99
N LYS A 21 -34.82 -36.13 -3.90
CA LYS A 21 -34.61 -35.91 -5.34
C LYS A 21 -34.10 -34.50 -5.66
N PRO A 22 -34.77 -33.41 -5.22
CA PRO A 22 -34.27 -32.06 -5.47
C PRO A 22 -32.97 -31.79 -4.69
N PHE A 23 -32.77 -32.39 -3.52
CA PHE A 23 -31.48 -32.31 -2.81
C PHE A 23 -30.32 -32.83 -3.68
N ILE A 24 -30.40 -34.07 -4.17
CA ILE A 24 -29.34 -34.69 -4.98
C ILE A 24 -29.09 -33.88 -6.27
N SER A 25 -30.16 -33.38 -6.90
CA SER A 25 -30.04 -32.56 -8.11
C SER A 25 -29.33 -31.23 -7.84
N THR A 26 -29.74 -30.52 -6.78
CA THR A 26 -29.13 -29.25 -6.38
C THR A 26 -27.69 -29.43 -5.89
N MET A 27 -27.39 -30.54 -5.21
CA MET A 27 -26.03 -30.86 -4.76
C MET A 27 -25.06 -30.94 -5.95
N LYS A 28 -25.42 -31.71 -6.98
CA LYS A 28 -24.63 -31.81 -8.21
C LYS A 28 -24.44 -30.46 -8.91
N GLN A 29 -25.45 -29.59 -8.88
CA GLN A 29 -25.36 -28.24 -9.43
C GLN A 29 -24.41 -27.36 -8.61
N ALA A 30 -24.44 -27.47 -7.28
CA ALA A 30 -23.54 -26.75 -6.39
C ALA A 30 -22.08 -27.19 -6.56
N GLU A 31 -21.83 -28.51 -6.59
CA GLU A 31 -20.51 -29.10 -6.84
C GLU A 31 -19.94 -28.63 -8.18
N LYS A 32 -20.73 -28.76 -9.27
CA LYS A 32 -20.33 -28.30 -10.61
C LYS A 32 -20.07 -26.79 -10.66
N LEU A 33 -20.91 -26.00 -9.98
CA LEU A 33 -20.70 -24.55 -9.92
C LEU A 33 -19.40 -24.22 -9.18
N LEU A 34 -19.12 -24.87 -8.06
CA LEU A 34 -17.89 -24.66 -7.29
C LEU A 34 -16.66 -25.06 -8.10
N GLU A 35 -16.68 -26.21 -8.76
CA GLU A 35 -15.58 -26.70 -9.60
C GLU A 35 -15.23 -25.72 -10.72
N SER A 36 -16.27 -25.23 -11.42
CA SER A 36 -16.14 -24.24 -12.50
C SER A 36 -15.88 -22.81 -12.03
N TRP A 37 -15.99 -22.54 -10.72
CA TRP A 37 -15.79 -21.20 -10.19
C TRP A 37 -14.30 -20.84 -10.35
N PRO A 38 -13.91 -19.75 -11.02
CA PRO A 38 -12.49 -19.46 -11.26
C PRO A 38 -11.69 -19.15 -9.99
N ARG A 39 -12.37 -18.72 -8.91
CA ARG A 39 -11.68 -18.31 -7.68
C ARG A 39 -11.17 -19.51 -6.88
N ARG A 40 -9.97 -19.39 -6.30
CA ARG A 40 -9.34 -20.36 -5.38
C ARG A 40 -8.88 -19.65 -4.10
N ASP A 41 -9.75 -18.77 -3.63
CA ASP A 41 -9.55 -17.92 -2.47
C ASP A 41 -10.15 -18.51 -1.18
N VAL A 42 -10.19 -17.69 -0.12
CA VAL A 42 -10.83 -18.04 1.16
C VAL A 42 -12.31 -18.38 0.99
N SER A 43 -13.02 -17.67 0.09
CA SER A 43 -14.43 -17.92 -0.18
C SER A 43 -14.64 -19.26 -0.87
N HIS A 44 -13.75 -19.67 -1.78
CA HIS A 44 -13.76 -21.02 -2.34
C HIS A 44 -13.64 -22.08 -1.26
N ALA A 45 -12.69 -21.94 -0.32
CA ALA A 45 -12.54 -22.90 0.78
C ALA A 45 -13.80 -22.95 1.67
N PHE A 46 -14.45 -21.81 1.90
CA PHE A 46 -15.71 -21.74 2.64
C PHE A 46 -16.83 -22.56 1.98
N TYR A 47 -17.09 -22.32 0.68
CA TYR A 47 -18.16 -23.02 -0.02
C TYR A 47 -17.85 -24.51 -0.21
N GLN A 48 -16.57 -24.87 -0.35
CA GLN A 48 -16.15 -26.27 -0.38
C GLN A 48 -16.49 -26.98 0.94
N TYR A 49 -16.19 -26.35 2.08
CA TYR A 49 -16.60 -26.84 3.40
C TYR A 49 -18.13 -27.00 3.52
N LEU A 50 -18.90 -25.97 3.14
CA LEU A 50 -20.36 -26.01 3.23
C LEU A 50 -20.99 -27.14 2.41
N ILE A 51 -20.50 -27.36 1.18
CA ILE A 51 -20.99 -28.43 0.31
C ILE A 51 -20.71 -29.81 0.91
N GLU A 52 -19.49 -30.04 1.40
CA GLU A 52 -19.15 -31.30 2.06
C GLU A 52 -19.98 -31.51 3.34
N GLU A 53 -20.22 -30.46 4.12
CA GLU A 53 -21.05 -30.54 5.31
C GLU A 53 -22.51 -30.88 4.97
N ASP A 54 -23.09 -30.24 3.95
CA ASP A 54 -24.46 -30.55 3.53
C ASP A 54 -24.60 -31.99 3.04
N LYS A 55 -23.61 -32.48 2.28
CA LYS A 55 -23.52 -33.87 1.82
C LYS A 55 -23.48 -34.85 3.00
N TYR A 56 -22.62 -34.58 3.98
CA TYR A 56 -22.52 -35.40 5.19
C TYR A 56 -23.82 -35.42 6.02
N ARG A 57 -24.45 -34.26 6.19
CA ARG A 57 -25.72 -34.14 6.93
C ARG A 57 -26.88 -34.86 6.23
N PHE A 58 -26.86 -34.95 4.91
CA PHE A 58 -27.87 -35.69 4.15
C PHE A 58 -27.67 -37.21 4.26
N THR A 59 -26.45 -37.69 4.06
CA THR A 59 -26.13 -39.13 4.13
C THR A 59 -26.28 -39.71 5.54
N SER A 60 -25.94 -38.93 6.58
CA SER A 60 -26.08 -39.33 7.98
C SER A 60 -27.53 -39.48 8.46
N VAL A 61 -28.51 -38.92 7.74
CA VAL A 61 -29.95 -39.08 8.02
C VAL A 61 -30.51 -40.33 7.32
N GLN A 62 -29.97 -40.75 6.18
CA GLN A 62 -30.44 -41.87 5.36
C GLN A 62 -29.90 -43.27 5.79
N LYS A 63 -29.50 -43.42 7.05
CA LYS A 63 -28.74 -44.52 7.69
C LYS A 63 -29.07 -45.99 7.35
N GLU A 64 -28.89 -46.50 6.13
CA GLU A 64 -28.86 -47.97 5.94
C GLU A 64 -27.72 -48.57 5.09
N HIS A 65 -27.07 -47.89 4.12
CA HIS A 65 -26.17 -48.65 3.21
C HIS A 65 -24.88 -48.00 2.66
N LEU A 66 -24.35 -46.90 3.20
CA LEU A 66 -23.08 -46.35 2.70
C LEU A 66 -21.92 -46.57 3.67
N LEU A 67 -21.03 -47.48 3.26
CA LEU A 67 -19.76 -47.86 3.92
C LEU A 67 -18.71 -46.73 3.93
N GLU A 68 -18.93 -45.61 3.22
CA GLU A 68 -18.01 -44.48 3.18
C GLU A 68 -18.75 -43.16 3.44
N SER A 69 -18.52 -42.60 4.63
CA SER A 69 -18.93 -41.25 4.99
C SER A 69 -17.89 -40.23 4.48
N ASN A 70 -18.34 -39.08 3.97
CA ASN A 70 -17.45 -37.99 3.56
C ASN A 70 -16.97 -37.11 4.73
N LEU A 71 -17.07 -37.59 5.98
CA LEU A 71 -16.69 -36.83 7.17
C LEU A 71 -15.25 -36.32 7.14
N GLN A 72 -14.30 -37.11 6.62
CA GLN A 72 -12.92 -36.65 6.48
C GLN A 72 -12.84 -35.42 5.57
N SER A 73 -13.55 -35.42 4.45
CA SER A 73 -13.62 -34.27 3.55
C SER A 73 -14.25 -33.04 4.22
N VAL A 74 -15.21 -33.22 5.13
CA VAL A 74 -15.76 -32.10 5.93
C VAL A 74 -14.66 -31.48 6.80
N VAL A 75 -13.92 -32.32 7.54
CA VAL A 75 -12.88 -31.87 8.47
C VAL A 75 -11.72 -31.20 7.70
N ASP A 76 -11.23 -31.82 6.63
CA ASP A 76 -10.13 -31.28 5.83
C ASP A 76 -10.48 -29.90 5.25
N ASN A 77 -11.71 -29.73 4.76
CA ASN A 77 -12.15 -28.45 4.21
C ASN A 77 -12.43 -27.39 5.30
N LEU A 78 -12.90 -27.81 6.47
CA LEU A 78 -13.02 -26.93 7.64
C LEU A 78 -11.64 -26.40 8.06
N ASP A 79 -10.65 -27.28 8.19
CA ASP A 79 -9.29 -26.92 8.57
C ASP A 79 -8.65 -25.99 7.54
N LYS A 80 -8.78 -26.32 6.25
CA LYS A 80 -8.33 -25.44 5.15
C LYS A 80 -8.96 -24.05 5.24
N TYR A 81 -10.28 -23.97 5.38
CA TYR A 81 -10.99 -22.70 5.49
C TYR A 81 -10.57 -21.89 6.73
N PHE A 82 -10.43 -22.57 7.88
CA PHE A 82 -9.98 -21.97 9.13
C PHE A 82 -8.56 -21.41 9.02
N ILE A 83 -7.61 -22.22 8.54
CA ILE A 83 -6.20 -21.83 8.38
C ILE A 83 -6.08 -20.64 7.44
N LEU A 84 -6.75 -20.66 6.28
CA LEU A 84 -6.71 -19.56 5.31
C LEU A 84 -7.20 -18.23 5.91
N ASN A 85 -8.37 -18.24 6.56
CA ASN A 85 -8.86 -17.04 7.25
C ASN A 85 -7.92 -16.61 8.37
N LYS A 86 -7.38 -17.57 9.11
CA LYS A 86 -6.50 -17.28 10.22
C LYS A 86 -5.23 -16.59 9.77
N MET A 87 -4.63 -17.04 8.67
CA MET A 87 -3.48 -16.37 8.08
C MET A 87 -3.83 -14.99 7.55
N ARG A 88 -4.94 -14.83 6.83
CA ARG A 88 -5.41 -13.53 6.33
C ARG A 88 -5.54 -12.50 7.45
N TYR A 89 -6.24 -12.85 8.53
CA TYR A 89 -6.40 -11.93 9.67
C TYR A 89 -5.10 -11.77 10.48
N SER A 90 -4.23 -12.77 10.51
CA SER A 90 -2.92 -12.64 11.17
C SER A 90 -2.04 -11.65 10.41
N ALA A 91 -2.01 -11.69 9.07
CA ALA A 91 -1.32 -10.70 8.25
C ALA A 91 -1.83 -9.27 8.55
N GLU A 92 -3.14 -9.10 8.63
CA GLU A 92 -3.75 -7.81 8.94
C GLU A 92 -3.39 -7.29 10.34
N ILE A 93 -3.46 -8.17 11.34
CA ILE A 93 -3.08 -7.84 12.72
C ILE A 93 -1.59 -7.46 12.80
N ILE A 94 -0.71 -8.24 12.17
CA ILE A 94 0.74 -7.99 12.20
C ILE A 94 1.06 -6.68 11.46
N ASN A 95 0.43 -6.44 10.31
CA ASN A 95 0.59 -5.19 9.58
C ASN A 95 0.12 -3.97 10.39
N ASN A 96 -1.04 -4.07 11.04
CA ASN A 96 -1.56 -3.01 11.92
C ASN A 96 -0.68 -2.79 13.16
N ARG A 97 -0.08 -3.83 13.73
CA ARG A 97 0.93 -3.70 14.79
C ARG A 97 2.15 -2.93 14.28
N ASN A 98 2.62 -3.25 13.08
CA ASN A 98 3.80 -2.62 12.47
C ASN A 98 3.58 -1.14 12.09
N VAL A 99 2.33 -0.71 11.87
CA VAL A 99 2.00 0.65 11.42
C VAL A 99 1.38 1.52 12.52
N VAL A 100 0.47 0.99 13.35
CA VAL A 100 -0.38 1.75 14.29
C VAL A 100 -0.20 1.29 15.75
N ALA A 101 0.70 0.34 16.03
CA ALA A 101 0.99 -0.18 17.37
C ALA A 101 -0.24 -0.73 18.13
N ILE A 102 -1.22 -1.28 17.40
CA ILE A 102 -2.40 -1.94 18.00
C ILE A 102 -2.03 -3.39 18.33
N ASN A 103 -2.31 -3.82 19.56
CA ASN A 103 -1.99 -5.16 20.04
C ASN A 103 -3.23 -6.05 20.15
N TYR A 104 -3.41 -6.93 19.16
CA TYR A 104 -4.37 -8.03 19.22
C TYR A 104 -3.69 -9.34 19.69
N ARG A 105 -4.48 -10.23 20.30
CA ARG A 105 -4.05 -11.60 20.64
C ARG A 105 -4.19 -12.51 19.42
N LEU A 106 -3.09 -13.17 19.04
CA LEU A 106 -3.05 -14.14 17.94
C LEU A 106 -3.14 -15.58 18.49
N PHE A 107 -4.34 -16.02 18.84
CA PHE A 107 -4.57 -17.42 19.29
C PHE A 107 -4.22 -18.43 18.18
N LEU A 108 -3.50 -19.52 18.49
CA LEU A 108 -3.07 -20.59 17.57
C LEU A 108 -2.12 -20.17 16.42
N TYR A 109 -1.57 -18.96 16.45
CA TYR A 109 -0.72 -18.49 15.35
C TYR A 109 0.58 -19.28 15.24
N GLU A 110 1.30 -19.50 16.35
CA GLU A 110 2.57 -20.21 16.34
C GLU A 110 2.40 -21.67 15.91
N GLU A 111 1.33 -22.32 16.37
CA GLU A 111 1.00 -23.70 16.04
C GLU A 111 0.70 -23.85 14.54
N ILE A 112 -0.07 -22.93 13.96
CA ILE A 112 -0.37 -22.93 12.52
C ILE A 112 0.88 -22.66 11.70
N MET A 113 1.68 -21.66 12.07
CA MET A 113 2.92 -21.33 11.34
C MET A 113 3.93 -22.47 11.42
N ASN A 114 4.05 -23.13 12.57
CA ASN A 114 4.90 -24.30 12.73
C ASN A 114 4.40 -25.50 11.92
N HIS A 115 3.08 -25.72 11.89
CA HIS A 115 2.49 -26.77 11.07
C HIS A 115 2.77 -26.54 9.57
N LEU A 116 2.51 -25.33 9.06
CA LEU A 116 2.72 -24.98 7.65
C LEU A 116 4.19 -25.03 7.22
N ARG A 117 5.13 -24.84 8.14
CA ARG A 117 6.57 -24.98 7.87
C ARG A 117 6.96 -26.44 7.57
N HIS A 118 6.30 -27.40 8.21
CA HIS A 118 6.60 -28.83 8.06
C HIS A 118 5.64 -29.54 7.09
N ASN A 119 4.43 -29.00 6.92
CA ASN A 119 3.36 -29.52 6.08
C ASN A 119 2.80 -28.38 5.23
N PRO A 120 3.56 -27.91 4.22
CA PRO A 120 3.12 -26.80 3.40
C PRO A 120 1.86 -27.17 2.61
N LEU A 121 0.87 -26.28 2.60
CA LEU A 121 -0.35 -26.42 1.79
C LEU A 121 -0.06 -26.02 0.34
N ASP A 122 0.87 -26.75 -0.30
CA ASP A 122 1.48 -26.27 -1.54
C ASP A 122 0.52 -26.19 -2.74
N HIS A 123 -0.55 -26.97 -2.67
CA HIS A 123 -1.61 -27.04 -3.66
C HIS A 123 -2.69 -25.95 -3.45
N VAL A 124 -2.56 -25.10 -2.43
CA VAL A 124 -3.49 -24.01 -2.12
C VAL A 124 -2.80 -22.66 -2.32
N PRO A 125 -2.97 -22.00 -3.48
CA PRO A 125 -2.32 -20.72 -3.80
C PRO A 125 -2.50 -19.64 -2.72
N ALA A 126 -3.72 -19.51 -2.19
CA ALA A 126 -4.03 -18.56 -1.12
C ALA A 126 -3.17 -18.80 0.13
N ALA A 127 -2.89 -20.06 0.47
CA ALA A 127 -2.09 -20.40 1.64
C ALA A 127 -0.63 -19.97 1.44
N LYS A 128 -0.04 -20.28 0.28
CA LYS A 128 1.32 -19.86 -0.08
C LYS A 128 1.50 -18.35 -0.03
N ILE A 129 0.54 -17.61 -0.61
CA ILE A 129 0.58 -16.16 -0.66
C ILE A 129 0.49 -15.56 0.74
N TYR A 130 -0.49 -15.97 1.55
CA TYR A 130 -0.62 -15.43 2.90
C TYR A 130 0.54 -15.84 3.81
N TYR A 131 1.11 -17.04 3.64
CA TYR A 131 2.31 -17.46 4.35
C TYR A 131 3.50 -16.53 4.03
N ASN A 132 3.76 -16.25 2.75
CA ASN A 132 4.83 -15.32 2.35
C ASN A 132 4.53 -13.87 2.79
N ILE A 133 3.27 -13.42 2.76
CA ILE A 133 2.88 -12.11 3.32
C ILE A 133 3.29 -12.04 4.79
N ILE A 134 2.92 -13.04 5.59
CA ILE A 134 3.27 -13.08 7.02
C ILE A 134 4.80 -13.04 7.19
N LEU A 135 5.55 -13.82 6.42
CA LEU A 135 7.01 -13.83 6.46
C LEU A 135 7.62 -12.46 6.08
N THR A 136 7.07 -11.74 5.10
CA THR A 136 7.54 -10.36 4.78
C THR A 136 7.26 -9.36 5.89
N LEU A 137 6.29 -9.65 6.77
CA LEU A 137 5.93 -8.81 7.90
C LEU A 137 6.73 -9.14 9.17
N THR A 138 7.10 -10.41 9.38
CA THR A 138 7.81 -10.88 10.57
C THR A 138 9.32 -11.01 10.37
N GLU A 139 9.77 -11.24 9.13
CA GLU A 139 11.18 -11.41 8.75
C GLU A 139 11.59 -10.39 7.66
N PRO A 140 11.46 -9.07 7.92
CA PRO A 140 11.59 -8.04 6.89
C PRO A 140 13.01 -7.92 6.29
N GLU A 141 14.03 -8.50 6.93
CA GLU A 141 15.40 -8.51 6.42
C GLU A 141 15.63 -9.55 5.32
N ASN A 142 14.76 -10.55 5.22
CA ASN A 142 14.86 -11.56 4.18
C ASN A 142 14.06 -11.15 2.92
N LYS A 143 14.77 -10.60 1.93
CA LYS A 143 14.17 -10.18 0.65
C LYS A 143 13.54 -11.36 -0.12
N GLN A 144 14.00 -12.59 0.09
CA GLN A 144 13.49 -13.76 -0.64
C GLN A 144 11.98 -13.93 -0.45
N HIS A 145 11.44 -13.68 0.75
CA HIS A 145 10.00 -13.78 1.02
C HIS A 145 9.19 -12.80 0.18
N TYR A 146 9.74 -11.61 -0.07
CA TYR A 146 9.12 -10.59 -0.91
C TYR A 146 9.17 -10.97 -2.39
N ASP A 147 10.31 -11.49 -2.86
CA ASP A 147 10.46 -11.93 -4.24
C ASP A 147 9.50 -13.08 -4.56
N THR A 148 9.45 -14.09 -3.68
CA THR A 148 8.49 -15.21 -3.76
C THR A 148 7.04 -14.72 -3.74
N LEU A 149 6.70 -13.74 -2.89
CA LEU A 149 5.36 -13.15 -2.86
C LEU A 149 4.98 -12.53 -4.21
N LEU A 150 5.88 -11.77 -4.84
CA LEU A 150 5.60 -11.15 -6.13
C LEU A 150 5.40 -12.18 -7.24
N GLU A 151 6.19 -13.25 -7.26
CA GLU A 151 6.04 -14.36 -8.20
C GLU A 151 4.68 -15.04 -8.04
N LEU A 152 4.30 -15.39 -6.81
CA LEU A 152 3.01 -16.02 -6.51
C LEU A 152 1.83 -15.13 -6.90
N LEU A 153 1.90 -13.82 -6.62
CA LEU A 153 0.84 -12.89 -7.03
C LEU A 153 0.72 -12.79 -8.54
N LYS A 154 1.85 -12.78 -9.26
CA LYS A 154 1.85 -12.74 -10.72
C LYS A 154 1.26 -14.03 -11.31
N GLU A 155 1.62 -15.18 -10.75
CA GLU A 155 1.18 -16.51 -11.22
C GLU A 155 -0.31 -16.73 -10.97
N HIS A 156 -0.81 -16.33 -9.80
CA HIS A 156 -2.14 -16.73 -9.33
C HIS A 156 -3.17 -15.62 -9.29
N LYS A 157 -2.88 -14.41 -9.81
CA LYS A 157 -3.79 -13.26 -9.73
C LYS A 157 -5.23 -13.57 -10.16
N ASP A 158 -5.42 -14.36 -11.21
CA ASP A 158 -6.74 -14.62 -11.79
C ASP A 158 -7.61 -15.56 -10.92
N LEU A 159 -7.03 -16.11 -9.84
CA LEU A 159 -7.71 -16.98 -8.88
C LEU A 159 -8.34 -16.22 -7.70
N PHE A 160 -8.21 -14.90 -7.63
CA PHE A 160 -8.65 -14.12 -6.48
C PHE A 160 -9.68 -13.06 -6.88
N SER A 161 -10.46 -12.62 -5.89
CA SER A 161 -11.26 -11.40 -6.04
C SER A 161 -10.36 -10.16 -6.17
N GLN A 162 -10.86 -9.11 -6.84
CA GLN A 162 -10.13 -7.85 -6.95
C GLN A 162 -9.83 -7.23 -5.57
N ASP A 163 -10.76 -7.37 -4.62
CA ASP A 163 -10.59 -6.86 -3.26
C ASP A 163 -9.45 -7.56 -2.53
N GLU A 164 -9.40 -8.88 -2.61
CA GLU A 164 -8.36 -9.66 -1.95
C GLU A 164 -7.00 -9.47 -2.62
N LEU A 165 -6.94 -9.39 -3.95
CA LEU A 165 -5.71 -9.01 -4.65
C LEU A 165 -5.21 -7.65 -4.20
N PHE A 166 -6.09 -6.66 -4.11
CA PHE A 166 -5.72 -5.33 -3.64
C PHE A 166 -5.06 -5.41 -2.27
N ASP A 167 -5.67 -6.13 -1.32
CA ASP A 167 -5.12 -6.28 0.04
C ASP A 167 -3.75 -6.97 0.01
N MET A 168 -3.59 -8.02 -0.80
CA MET A 168 -2.31 -8.70 -0.97
C MET A 168 -1.21 -7.78 -1.54
N TYR A 169 -1.54 -6.99 -2.56
CA TYR A 169 -0.63 -6.02 -3.14
C TYR A 169 -0.31 -4.84 -2.20
N VAL A 170 -1.23 -4.49 -1.29
CA VAL A 170 -0.96 -3.51 -0.23
C VAL A 170 0.16 -3.99 0.69
N TYR A 171 0.19 -5.28 1.08
CA TYR A 171 1.30 -5.81 1.88
C TYR A 171 2.64 -5.74 1.13
N ALA A 172 2.67 -6.09 -0.16
CA ALA A 172 3.86 -5.96 -0.99
C ALA A 172 4.33 -4.49 -1.10
N LYS A 173 3.44 -3.54 -1.36
CA LYS A 173 3.74 -2.10 -1.36
C LYS A 173 4.33 -1.65 -0.04
N ASN A 174 3.72 -2.06 1.07
CA ASN A 174 4.15 -1.67 2.42
C ASN A 174 5.56 -2.19 2.74
N PHE A 175 5.93 -3.38 2.25
CA PHE A 175 7.30 -3.87 2.37
C PHE A 175 8.31 -2.92 1.69
N SER A 176 8.08 -2.54 0.43
CA SER A 176 8.96 -1.62 -0.29
C SER A 176 9.01 -0.24 0.38
N ILE A 177 7.87 0.28 0.84
CA ILE A 177 7.79 1.56 1.56
C ILE A 177 8.64 1.53 2.83
N ARG A 178 8.57 0.46 3.63
CA ARG A 178 9.40 0.30 4.84
C ARG A 178 10.89 0.31 4.49
N LYS A 179 11.30 -0.41 3.44
CA LYS A 179 12.70 -0.42 2.99
C LYS A 179 13.17 0.96 2.54
N ILE A 180 12.37 1.69 1.74
CA ILE A 180 12.68 3.06 1.33
C ILE A 180 12.86 3.98 2.54
N ASN A 181 11.96 3.90 3.53
CA ASN A 181 12.03 4.72 4.74
C ASN A 181 13.27 4.40 5.61
N ASN A 182 13.78 3.17 5.53
CA ASN A 182 15.02 2.75 6.19
C ASN A 182 16.29 3.10 5.39
N GLY A 183 16.16 3.78 4.25
CA GLY A 183 17.29 4.26 3.44
C GLY A 183 17.63 3.40 2.22
N HIS A 184 16.91 2.30 1.99
CA HIS A 184 17.09 1.42 0.83
C HIS A 184 16.37 1.98 -0.40
N THR A 185 16.99 2.98 -1.05
CA THR A 185 16.40 3.71 -2.18
C THR A 185 16.18 2.86 -3.43
N GLU A 186 16.87 1.73 -3.57
CA GLU A 186 16.69 0.76 -4.64
C GLU A 186 15.24 0.25 -4.73
N PHE A 187 14.54 0.18 -3.59
CA PHE A 187 13.14 -0.22 -3.53
C PHE A 187 12.17 0.81 -4.12
N MET A 188 12.62 2.04 -4.45
CA MET A 188 11.77 3.00 -5.17
C MET A 188 11.43 2.47 -6.57
N LYS A 189 12.41 1.89 -7.27
CA LYS A 189 12.19 1.30 -8.59
C LYS A 189 11.28 0.08 -8.50
N GLU A 190 11.47 -0.76 -7.50
CA GLU A 190 10.60 -1.92 -7.24
C GLU A 190 9.16 -1.49 -6.97
N LEU A 191 8.95 -0.51 -6.09
CA LEU A 191 7.62 0.01 -5.77
C LEU A 191 6.94 0.63 -7.00
N PHE A 192 7.70 1.37 -7.82
CA PHE A 192 7.17 1.96 -9.04
C PHE A 192 6.75 0.90 -10.08
N ASN A 193 7.57 -0.14 -10.27
CA ASN A 193 7.21 -1.27 -11.13
C ASN A 193 5.98 -2.02 -10.60
N LEU A 194 5.89 -2.21 -9.28
CA LEU A 194 4.73 -2.81 -8.64
C LEU A 194 3.47 -1.99 -8.91
N TYR A 195 3.52 -0.66 -8.78
CA TYR A 195 2.40 0.21 -9.15
C TYR A 195 2.00 0.05 -10.62
N LYS A 196 2.94 -0.03 -11.56
CA LYS A 196 2.63 -0.27 -12.98
C LYS A 196 1.86 -1.59 -13.19
N VAL A 197 2.26 -2.66 -12.49
CA VAL A 197 1.55 -3.95 -12.53
C VAL A 197 0.12 -3.81 -11.99
N ILE A 198 -0.04 -3.19 -10.82
CA ILE A 198 -1.35 -3.05 -10.16
C ILE A 198 -2.28 -2.16 -11.00
N LEU A 199 -1.75 -1.09 -11.62
CA LEU A 199 -2.48 -0.21 -12.54
C LEU A 199 -2.93 -0.96 -13.80
N GLY A 200 -2.01 -1.67 -14.47
CA GLY A 200 -2.28 -2.38 -15.72
C GLY A 200 -3.33 -3.49 -15.56
N ASN A 201 -3.44 -4.06 -14.37
CA ASN A 201 -4.46 -5.07 -14.04
C ASN A 201 -5.72 -4.46 -13.39
N ARG A 202 -5.82 -3.13 -13.30
CA ARG A 202 -6.92 -2.38 -12.64
C ARG A 202 -7.20 -2.77 -11.18
N ILE A 203 -6.21 -3.32 -10.49
CA ILE A 203 -6.36 -3.81 -9.10
C ILE A 203 -6.53 -2.65 -8.11
N ILE A 204 -5.90 -1.50 -8.37
CA ILE A 204 -5.90 -0.34 -7.46
C ILE A 204 -7.21 0.48 -7.48
N PHE A 205 -8.15 0.13 -8.36
CA PHE A 205 -9.36 0.91 -8.58
C PHE A 205 -10.45 0.48 -7.59
N ARG A 206 -11.05 1.44 -6.89
CA ARG A 206 -12.19 1.23 -5.99
C ARG A 206 -13.40 1.93 -6.59
N GLU A 207 -14.51 1.22 -6.76
CA GLU A 207 -15.72 1.75 -7.40
C GLU A 207 -15.43 2.41 -8.77
N ASN A 208 -14.49 1.82 -9.54
CA ASN A 208 -13.95 2.33 -10.81
C ASN A 208 -13.06 3.57 -10.73
N TYR A 209 -12.76 4.08 -9.54
CA TYR A 209 -11.89 5.24 -9.35
C TYR A 209 -10.49 4.87 -8.85
N LEU A 210 -9.49 5.57 -9.37
CA LEU A 210 -8.15 5.64 -8.78
C LEU A 210 -8.16 6.67 -7.65
N SER A 211 -7.64 6.29 -6.49
CA SER A 211 -7.48 7.21 -5.37
C SER A 211 -6.50 8.33 -5.70
N GLN A 212 -6.85 9.58 -5.33
CA GLN A 212 -5.96 10.74 -5.47
C GLN A 212 -4.61 10.55 -4.76
N TRP A 213 -4.58 9.71 -3.70
CA TRP A 213 -3.37 9.41 -2.94
C TRP A 213 -2.44 8.47 -3.70
N ASP A 214 -2.97 7.40 -4.29
CA ASP A 214 -2.19 6.50 -5.12
C ASP A 214 -1.69 7.22 -6.37
N TYR A 215 -2.55 8.01 -7.01
CA TYR A 215 -2.20 8.86 -8.14
C TYR A 215 -1.00 9.77 -7.81
N LYS A 216 -1.07 10.52 -6.69
CA LYS A 216 0.04 11.37 -6.22
C LYS A 216 1.31 10.56 -5.94
N ASN A 217 1.19 9.41 -5.29
CA ASN A 217 2.34 8.58 -4.91
C ASN A 217 3.06 8.00 -6.15
N ILE A 218 2.30 7.55 -7.15
CA ILE A 218 2.83 7.04 -8.42
C ILE A 218 3.61 8.13 -9.15
N ILE A 219 3.04 9.33 -9.23
CA ILE A 219 3.66 10.50 -9.86
C ILE A 219 4.94 10.88 -9.12
N TYR A 220 4.88 10.98 -7.79
CA TYR A 220 6.06 11.25 -6.97
C TYR A 220 7.16 10.23 -7.26
N LEU A 221 6.87 8.92 -7.23
CA LEU A 221 7.86 7.88 -7.49
C LEU A 221 8.45 7.98 -8.90
N GLY A 222 7.62 8.15 -9.93
CA GLY A 222 8.09 8.29 -11.31
C GLY A 222 9.00 9.50 -11.49
N LEU A 223 8.64 10.66 -10.91
CA LEU A 223 9.47 11.86 -10.96
C LEU A 223 10.81 11.68 -10.24
N ARG A 224 10.81 10.95 -9.12
CA ARG A 224 12.04 10.60 -8.38
C ARG A 224 12.98 9.69 -9.16
N LEU A 225 12.43 8.86 -10.05
CA LEU A 225 13.15 7.96 -10.94
C LEU A 225 13.45 8.60 -12.30
N GLU A 226 13.15 9.89 -12.46
CA GLU A 226 13.36 10.66 -13.70
C GLU A 226 12.57 10.12 -14.91
N GLU A 227 11.47 9.41 -14.65
CA GLU A 227 10.56 8.83 -15.65
C GLU A 227 9.56 9.88 -16.17
N TYR A 228 10.06 11.05 -16.58
CA TYR A 228 9.25 12.25 -16.84
C TYR A 228 8.18 12.05 -17.91
N GLU A 229 8.53 11.45 -19.05
CA GLU A 229 7.58 11.24 -20.15
C GLU A 229 6.46 10.27 -19.73
N TRP A 230 6.82 9.20 -19.02
CA TRP A 230 5.84 8.26 -18.48
C TRP A 230 4.90 8.95 -17.49
N VAL A 231 5.43 9.76 -16.58
CA VAL A 231 4.63 10.50 -15.59
C VAL A 231 3.67 11.48 -16.26
N LYS A 232 4.13 12.19 -17.28
CA LYS A 232 3.28 13.13 -18.03
C LYS A 232 2.12 12.41 -18.72
N GLY A 233 2.39 11.28 -19.37
CA GLY A 233 1.36 10.41 -19.93
C GLY A 233 0.39 9.91 -18.86
N PHE A 234 0.92 9.37 -17.76
CA PHE A 234 0.11 8.88 -16.63
C PHE A 234 -0.83 9.95 -16.06
N ILE A 235 -0.34 11.18 -15.88
CA ILE A 235 -1.15 12.30 -15.38
C ILE A 235 -2.35 12.56 -16.29
N HIS A 236 -2.14 12.53 -17.61
CA HIS A 236 -3.20 12.78 -18.56
C HIS A 236 -4.17 11.59 -18.66
N ASP A 237 -3.64 10.40 -18.87
CA ASP A 237 -4.39 9.18 -19.17
C ASP A 237 -5.28 8.74 -18.00
N TYR A 238 -4.83 8.95 -16.76
CA TYR A 238 -5.57 8.54 -15.56
C TYR A 238 -6.33 9.69 -14.88
N ASN A 239 -6.32 10.91 -15.43
CA ASN A 239 -7.07 12.03 -14.86
C ASN A 239 -8.59 11.73 -14.77
N GLU A 240 -9.15 11.17 -15.84
CA GLU A 240 -10.58 10.80 -15.89
C GLU A 240 -10.92 9.61 -14.99
N SER A 241 -9.91 8.85 -14.57
CA SER A 241 -10.06 7.77 -13.59
C SER A 241 -10.14 8.25 -12.15
N LEU A 242 -9.92 9.54 -11.88
CA LEU A 242 -10.10 10.12 -10.55
C LEU A 242 -11.58 10.44 -10.30
N ASP A 243 -11.97 10.33 -9.03
CA ASP A 243 -13.26 10.82 -8.56
C ASP A 243 -13.43 12.30 -8.94
N PRO A 244 -14.55 12.68 -9.60
CA PRO A 244 -14.79 14.05 -10.04
C PRO A 244 -14.64 15.11 -8.94
N ARG A 245 -14.94 14.75 -7.67
CA ARG A 245 -14.81 15.63 -6.50
C ARG A 245 -13.37 16.11 -6.27
N TYR A 246 -12.40 15.29 -6.65
CA TYR A 246 -10.98 15.49 -6.36
C TYR A 246 -10.13 15.75 -7.59
N ARG A 247 -10.62 15.36 -8.77
CA ARG A 247 -9.89 15.35 -10.05
C ARG A 247 -9.14 16.64 -10.35
N LYS A 248 -9.83 17.78 -10.38
CA LYS A 248 -9.24 19.08 -10.73
C LYS A 248 -8.09 19.44 -9.80
N ASN A 249 -8.28 19.25 -8.50
CA ASN A 249 -7.28 19.59 -7.50
C ASN A 249 -6.07 18.65 -7.58
N ALA A 250 -6.32 17.35 -7.67
CA ALA A 250 -5.28 16.34 -7.82
C ALA A 250 -4.46 16.55 -9.09
N TYR A 251 -5.09 16.85 -10.23
CA TYR A 251 -4.40 17.18 -11.47
C TYR A 251 -3.51 18.41 -11.31
N THR A 252 -4.07 19.51 -10.81
CA THR A 252 -3.37 20.80 -10.67
C THR A 252 -2.15 20.67 -9.76
N TYR A 253 -2.32 20.05 -8.60
CA TYR A 253 -1.22 19.82 -7.66
C TYR A 253 -0.12 18.95 -8.28
N ASN A 254 -0.48 17.84 -8.93
CA ASN A 254 0.51 16.94 -9.49
C ASN A 254 1.22 17.51 -10.73
N MET A 255 0.55 18.36 -11.53
CA MET A 255 1.21 19.11 -12.59
C MET A 255 2.19 20.15 -12.03
N ALA A 256 1.85 20.85 -10.95
CA ALA A 256 2.80 21.71 -10.26
C ALA A 256 4.04 20.93 -9.81
N TYR A 257 3.82 19.72 -9.30
CA TYR A 257 4.88 18.82 -8.86
C TYR A 257 5.76 18.34 -10.02
N TYR A 258 5.14 18.02 -11.16
CA TYR A 258 5.86 17.69 -12.41
C TYR A 258 6.79 18.84 -12.84
N HIS A 259 6.27 20.06 -12.95
CA HIS A 259 7.03 21.24 -13.34
C HIS A 259 8.20 21.52 -12.37
N PHE A 260 7.97 21.36 -11.07
CA PHE A 260 9.02 21.53 -10.06
C PHE A 260 10.19 20.59 -10.29
N PHE A 261 9.91 19.32 -10.61
CA PHE A 261 10.94 18.32 -10.88
C PHE A 261 11.68 18.55 -12.20
N LYS A 262 11.06 19.26 -13.15
CA LYS A 262 11.67 19.70 -14.41
C LYS A 262 12.50 20.98 -14.27
N GLY A 263 12.46 21.66 -13.12
CA GLY A 263 13.09 22.96 -12.90
C GLY A 263 12.27 24.14 -13.43
N GLU A 264 11.00 23.90 -13.81
CA GLU A 264 10.06 24.87 -14.36
C GLU A 264 9.31 25.57 -13.21
N TYR A 265 10.04 26.43 -12.49
CA TYR A 265 9.57 26.99 -11.22
C TYR A 265 8.46 28.04 -11.38
N ASP A 266 8.44 28.82 -12.45
CA ASP A 266 7.39 29.80 -12.70
C ASP A 266 6.04 29.14 -13.01
N GLU A 267 6.07 28.04 -13.77
CA GLU A 267 4.94 27.16 -14.03
C GLU A 267 4.45 26.51 -12.73
N THR A 268 5.40 26.07 -11.88
CA THR A 268 5.09 25.54 -10.55
C THR A 268 4.31 26.55 -9.71
N LEU A 269 4.79 27.81 -9.63
CA LEU A 269 4.09 28.88 -8.92
C LEU A 269 2.69 29.15 -9.51
N THR A 270 2.58 29.10 -10.83
CA THR A 270 1.30 29.33 -11.53
C THR A 270 0.27 28.26 -11.22
N MET A 271 0.67 26.99 -11.26
CA MET A 271 -0.21 25.88 -10.90
C MET A 271 -0.60 25.93 -9.42
N LEU A 272 0.34 26.20 -8.51
CA LEU A 272 0.09 26.27 -7.07
C LEU A 272 -0.92 27.35 -6.67
N ARG A 273 -1.05 28.45 -7.44
CA ARG A 273 -2.11 29.46 -7.20
C ARG A 273 -3.53 28.90 -7.38
N SER A 274 -3.67 27.85 -8.18
CA SER A 274 -4.96 27.25 -8.55
C SER A 274 -5.29 25.99 -7.74
N VAL A 275 -4.40 25.55 -6.85
CA VAL A 275 -4.63 24.40 -5.98
C VAL A 275 -5.62 24.79 -4.88
N GLU A 276 -6.68 24.00 -4.76
CA GLU A 276 -7.69 24.13 -3.73
C GLU A 276 -7.25 23.33 -2.49
N PHE A 277 -7.28 23.93 -1.30
CA PHE A 277 -6.90 23.23 -0.07
C PHE A 277 -8.06 22.38 0.47
N THR A 278 -8.44 21.37 -0.32
CA THR A 278 -9.58 20.47 -0.06
C THR A 278 -9.38 19.64 1.20
N ASP A 279 -8.13 19.35 1.57
CA ASP A 279 -7.79 18.72 2.85
C ASP A 279 -6.48 19.25 3.42
N VAL A 280 -6.22 18.85 4.66
CA VAL A 280 -5.05 19.26 5.43
C VAL A 280 -3.73 18.81 4.79
N TYR A 281 -3.69 17.66 4.14
CA TYR A 281 -2.49 17.10 3.54
C TYR A 281 -2.14 17.83 2.24
N TYR A 282 -3.11 18.11 1.36
CA TYR A 282 -2.88 18.95 0.18
C TYR A 282 -2.39 20.34 0.56
N HIS A 283 -2.91 20.92 1.65
CA HIS A 283 -2.41 22.20 2.15
C HIS A 283 -0.93 22.10 2.57
N LEU A 284 -0.59 21.12 3.41
CA LEU A 284 0.78 20.91 3.88
C LEU A 284 1.74 20.66 2.70
N ASP A 285 1.34 19.82 1.75
CA ASP A 285 2.13 19.44 0.59
C ASP A 285 2.32 20.61 -0.39
N SER A 286 1.28 21.41 -0.62
CA SER A 286 1.37 22.60 -1.48
C SER A 286 2.27 23.67 -0.87
N LYS A 287 2.18 23.87 0.46
CA LYS A 287 3.08 24.79 1.18
C LYS A 287 4.51 24.29 1.19
N SER A 288 4.73 22.98 1.31
CA SER A 288 6.06 22.37 1.15
C SER A 288 6.62 22.62 -0.26
N LEU A 289 5.83 22.35 -1.30
CA LEU A 289 6.26 22.57 -2.69
C LEU A 289 6.57 24.05 -2.95
N LEU A 290 5.71 24.96 -2.47
CA LEU A 290 5.93 26.40 -2.60
C LEU A 290 7.21 26.85 -1.90
N LEU A 291 7.46 26.33 -0.68
CA LEU A 291 8.68 26.61 0.08
C LEU A 291 9.94 26.16 -0.67
N LYS A 292 9.90 24.95 -1.24
CA LYS A 292 10.98 24.44 -2.09
C LYS A 292 11.14 25.29 -3.35
N THR A 293 10.05 25.71 -3.98
CA THR A 293 10.08 26.56 -5.18
C THR A 293 10.74 27.91 -4.91
N TYR A 294 10.38 28.59 -3.81
CA TYR A 294 11.04 29.84 -3.41
C TYR A 294 12.51 29.66 -3.03
N TYR A 295 12.88 28.49 -2.48
CA TYR A 295 14.28 28.15 -2.23
C TYR A 295 15.08 28.08 -3.54
N GLU A 296 14.55 27.40 -4.56
CA GLU A 296 15.24 27.23 -5.85
C GLU A 296 15.31 28.55 -6.64
N LEU A 297 14.25 29.38 -6.57
CA LEU A 297 14.20 30.71 -7.19
C LEU A 297 15.00 31.80 -6.46
N GLU A 298 15.54 31.50 -5.27
CA GLU A 298 16.20 32.50 -4.40
C GLU A 298 15.29 33.71 -4.06
N ALA A 299 13.98 33.48 -4.01
CA ALA A 299 12.97 34.49 -3.73
C ALA A 299 12.92 34.83 -2.23
N THR A 300 13.96 35.49 -1.73
CA THR A 300 14.26 35.65 -0.29
C THR A 300 13.10 36.20 0.55
N GLU A 301 12.46 37.28 0.11
CA GLU A 301 11.35 37.88 0.85
C GLU A 301 10.13 36.95 0.91
N ALA A 302 9.78 36.35 -0.22
CA ALA A 302 8.68 35.40 -0.33
C ALA A 302 8.95 34.12 0.50
N PHE A 303 10.19 33.63 0.48
CA PHE A 303 10.64 32.48 1.25
C PHE A 303 10.43 32.71 2.76
N PHE A 304 10.97 33.79 3.31
CA PHE A 304 10.84 34.06 4.76
C PHE A 304 9.41 34.38 5.17
N SER A 305 8.66 35.09 4.32
CA SER A 305 7.23 35.35 4.54
C SER A 305 6.43 34.04 4.62
N LEU A 306 6.70 33.10 3.70
CA LEU A 306 6.07 31.79 3.69
C LEU A 306 6.46 30.96 4.90
N VAL A 307 7.73 30.97 5.31
CA VAL A 307 8.21 30.24 6.50
C VAL A 307 7.39 30.62 7.74
N GLU A 308 7.19 31.92 7.99
CA GLU A 308 6.42 32.37 9.15
C GLU A 308 4.93 32.02 9.03
N ALA A 309 4.32 32.26 7.86
CA ALA A 309 2.93 31.88 7.62
C ALA A 309 2.70 30.37 7.78
N PHE A 310 3.64 29.55 7.32
CA PHE A 310 3.54 28.09 7.36
C PHE A 310 3.66 27.56 8.80
N LYS A 311 4.58 28.10 9.61
CA LYS A 311 4.66 27.78 11.06
C LYS A 311 3.35 28.11 11.78
N VAL A 312 2.77 29.29 11.50
CA VAL A 312 1.50 29.72 12.10
C VAL A 312 0.37 28.76 11.72
N TYR A 313 0.28 28.36 10.45
CA TYR A 313 -0.70 27.39 9.99
C TYR A 313 -0.58 26.04 10.71
N ILE A 314 0.63 25.47 10.77
CA ILE A 314 0.89 24.19 11.45
C ILE A 314 0.52 24.26 12.94
N LYS A 315 0.85 25.37 13.60
CA LYS A 315 0.55 25.57 15.02
C LYS A 315 -0.97 25.65 15.26
N ARG A 316 -1.69 26.46 14.48
CA ARG A 316 -3.12 26.77 14.70
C ARG A 316 -4.06 25.65 14.25
N ASN A 317 -3.71 24.91 13.20
CA ASN A 317 -4.61 23.90 12.66
C ASN A 317 -4.63 22.64 13.56
N LYS A 318 -5.78 22.38 14.19
CA LYS A 318 -5.99 21.23 15.10
C LYS A 318 -6.20 19.90 14.35
N GLN A 319 -6.52 19.94 13.06
CA GLN A 319 -6.73 18.76 12.23
C GLN A 319 -5.41 18.09 11.79
N ILE A 320 -4.26 18.76 11.96
CA ILE A 320 -2.96 18.17 11.66
C ILE A 320 -2.54 17.26 12.84
N PRO A 321 -2.30 15.96 12.61
CA PRO A 321 -1.79 15.06 13.63
C PRO A 321 -0.44 15.53 14.21
N ALA A 322 -0.20 15.28 15.50
CA ALA A 322 1.02 15.75 16.18
C ALA A 322 2.32 15.30 15.48
N HIS A 323 2.36 14.05 14.97
CA HIS A 323 3.51 13.55 14.22
C HIS A 323 3.74 14.35 12.92
N GLN A 324 2.68 14.68 12.17
CA GLN A 324 2.80 15.52 10.97
C GLN A 324 3.24 16.94 11.32
N LYS A 325 2.77 17.52 12.43
CA LYS A 325 3.27 18.84 12.88
C LYS A 325 4.77 18.80 13.10
N SER A 326 5.30 17.75 13.73
CA SER A 326 6.74 17.55 13.91
C SER A 326 7.45 17.44 12.55
N ASN A 327 6.96 16.61 11.63
CA ASN A 327 7.53 16.40 10.30
C ASN A 327 7.77 17.71 9.54
N TYR A 328 6.72 18.54 9.40
CA TYR A 328 6.79 19.78 8.62
C TYR A 328 7.48 20.91 9.37
N ASN A 329 7.42 20.97 10.70
CA ASN A 329 8.22 21.93 11.47
C ASN A 329 9.72 21.64 11.30
N ASN A 330 10.12 20.38 11.29
CA ASN A 330 11.49 19.99 11.03
C ASN A 330 11.92 20.34 9.60
N LEU A 331 11.07 20.10 8.59
CA LEU A 331 11.30 20.59 7.22
C LEU A 331 11.57 22.11 7.24
N ILE A 332 10.63 22.91 7.75
CA ILE A 332 10.76 24.37 7.78
C ILE A 332 12.07 24.80 8.45
N LYS A 333 12.40 24.18 9.59
CA LYS A 333 13.65 24.45 10.33
C LYS A 333 14.87 24.22 9.44
N TYR A 334 15.00 23.07 8.80
CA TYR A 334 16.21 22.73 8.03
C TYR A 334 16.29 23.47 6.69
N VAL A 335 15.17 23.64 5.96
CA VAL A 335 15.17 24.47 4.76
C VAL A 335 15.58 25.91 5.08
N THR A 336 15.08 26.46 6.19
CA THR A 336 15.45 27.81 6.64
C THR A 336 16.95 27.91 6.97
N LYS A 337 17.51 26.91 7.66
CA LYS A 337 18.95 26.88 7.97
C LYS A 337 19.80 26.81 6.71
N LEU A 338 19.44 25.96 5.76
CA LEU A 338 20.13 25.85 4.45
C LEU A 338 20.04 27.16 3.66
N TYR A 339 18.86 27.77 3.61
CA TYR A 339 18.66 29.03 2.89
C TYR A 339 19.48 30.18 3.50
N LYS A 340 19.49 30.29 4.84
CA LYS A 340 20.33 31.27 5.55
C LYS A 340 21.82 31.04 5.32
N TRP A 341 22.25 29.77 5.26
CA TRP A 341 23.63 29.44 4.91
C TRP A 341 23.96 29.90 3.49
N LYS A 342 23.06 29.68 2.52
CA LYS A 342 23.25 30.13 1.13
C LYS A 342 23.41 31.65 1.02
N LEU A 343 22.67 32.42 1.82
CA LEU A 343 22.79 33.88 1.88
C LEU A 343 24.08 34.35 2.58
N ASN A 344 24.56 33.60 3.57
CA ASN A 344 25.75 33.94 4.34
C ASN A 344 26.50 32.66 4.75
N PRO A 345 27.42 32.16 3.90
CA PRO A 345 28.17 30.94 4.17
C PRO A 345 28.96 31.05 5.47
N ARG A 346 28.66 30.18 6.43
CA ARG A 346 29.38 30.07 7.70
C ARG A 346 30.01 28.68 7.84
N LYS A 347 31.16 28.60 8.51
CA LYS A 347 31.67 27.32 9.02
C LYS A 347 30.64 26.79 10.02
N ASN A 348 30.10 25.58 9.78
CA ASN A 348 29.21 24.73 10.64
C ASN A 348 28.28 23.81 9.82
N LEU A 349 28.56 23.58 8.53
CA LEU A 349 27.70 22.75 7.67
C LEU A 349 27.65 21.28 8.12
N ASP A 350 28.74 20.75 8.68
CA ASP A 350 28.79 19.39 9.21
C ASP A 350 27.97 19.21 10.49
N GLU A 351 27.90 20.24 11.34
CA GLU A 351 27.00 20.24 12.50
C GLU A 351 25.54 20.20 12.04
N LEU A 352 25.19 20.98 11.00
CA LEU A 352 23.85 20.97 10.40
C LEU A 352 23.51 19.59 9.83
N ALA A 353 24.44 18.98 9.09
CA ALA A 353 24.30 17.63 8.56
C ALA A 353 24.06 16.60 9.67
N ALA A 354 24.87 16.62 10.73
CA ALA A 354 24.77 15.70 11.85
C ALA A 354 23.49 15.92 12.68
N GLU A 355 22.99 17.15 12.77
CA GLU A 355 21.71 17.48 13.40
C GLU A 355 20.52 16.95 12.57
N MET A 356 20.60 17.08 11.23
CA MET A 356 19.59 16.55 10.31
C MET A 356 19.48 15.04 10.38
N GLU A 357 20.59 14.31 10.41
CA GLU A 357 20.58 12.84 10.48
C GLU A 357 20.03 12.30 11.82
N ARG A 358 20.25 13.03 12.92
CA ARG A 358 19.72 12.68 14.24
C ARG A 358 18.26 13.04 14.42
N THR A 359 17.75 13.99 13.65
CA THR A 359 16.37 14.46 13.77
C THR A 359 15.47 13.61 12.88
N LYS A 360 14.60 12.82 13.50
CA LYS A 360 13.56 12.07 12.80
C LYS A 360 12.24 12.26 13.55
N PRO A 361 11.11 12.41 12.86
CA PRO A 361 10.91 12.45 11.40
C PRO A 361 11.11 13.85 10.75
N ILE A 362 11.44 13.91 9.46
CA ILE A 362 11.56 15.14 8.65
C ILE A 362 10.82 14.93 7.31
N ALA A 363 9.89 15.81 6.96
CA ALA A 363 9.24 15.78 5.64
C ALA A 363 10.26 16.10 4.52
N ASP A 364 10.12 15.47 3.35
CA ASP A 364 11.00 15.69 2.20
C ASP A 364 12.52 15.54 2.50
N ILE A 365 12.90 14.67 3.44
CA ILE A 365 14.30 14.48 3.88
C ILE A 365 15.27 14.22 2.71
N ILE A 366 14.80 13.54 1.67
CA ILE A 366 15.65 13.22 0.53
C ILE A 366 15.97 14.47 -0.30
N TRP A 367 15.02 15.40 -0.47
CA TRP A 367 15.28 16.68 -1.15
C TRP A 367 16.22 17.54 -0.30
N LEU A 368 16.00 17.58 1.02
CA LEU A 368 16.90 18.26 1.96
C LEU A 368 18.34 17.76 1.90
N ARG A 369 18.54 16.43 1.82
CA ARG A 369 19.87 15.82 1.65
C ARG A 369 20.52 16.22 0.32
N LYS A 370 19.75 16.26 -0.77
CA LYS A 370 20.25 16.76 -2.07
C LYS A 370 20.70 18.22 -1.97
N LYS A 371 19.89 19.09 -1.36
CA LYS A 371 20.24 20.51 -1.17
C LYS A 371 21.46 20.69 -0.26
N LEU A 372 21.60 19.89 0.79
CA LEU A 372 22.78 19.89 1.65
C LEU A 372 24.04 19.54 0.87
N GLU A 373 23.98 18.55 -0.04
CA GLU A 373 25.10 18.16 -0.89
C GLU A 373 25.46 19.26 -1.90
N GLU A 374 24.47 19.90 -2.54
CA GLU A 374 24.71 21.07 -3.40
C GLU A 374 25.42 22.20 -2.64
N VAL A 375 24.98 22.45 -1.41
CA VAL A 375 25.60 23.43 -0.51
C VAL A 375 27.03 23.04 -0.13
N ARG A 376 27.31 21.75 0.12
CA ARG A 376 28.68 21.24 0.35
C ARG A 376 29.60 21.47 -0.84
N GLN A 377 29.10 21.25 -2.05
CA GLN A 377 29.87 21.51 -3.27
C GLN A 377 30.21 22.99 -3.44
N ILE A 378 29.30 23.88 -3.04
CA ILE A 378 29.56 25.33 -3.02
C ILE A 378 30.59 25.67 -1.94
N ASP A 379 30.45 25.14 -0.72
CA ASP A 379 31.42 25.37 0.37
C ASP A 379 32.83 24.90 0.02
N ALA A 380 32.97 23.73 -0.62
CA ALA A 380 34.26 23.20 -1.06
C ALA A 380 34.92 24.08 -2.13
N LYS A 381 34.12 24.73 -2.99
CA LYS A 381 34.60 25.72 -3.96
C LYS A 381 35.05 27.01 -3.27
N ILE A 382 34.33 27.48 -2.25
CA ILE A 382 34.66 28.70 -1.50
C ILE A 382 35.90 28.51 -0.62
N THR A 383 36.03 27.36 0.04
CA THR A 383 37.10 27.06 1.01
C THR A 383 38.37 26.47 0.37
N GLY A 384 38.34 26.18 -0.94
CA GLY A 384 39.50 25.70 -1.70
C GLY A 384 39.86 24.23 -1.45
N THR A 385 38.99 23.45 -0.81
CA THR A 385 39.21 22.02 -0.50
C THR A 385 38.92 21.08 -1.68
N TRP A 386 38.34 21.57 -2.79
CA TRP A 386 37.98 20.76 -3.97
C TRP A 386 39.17 20.15 -4.74
N ARG A 387 40.42 20.49 -4.40
CA ARG A 387 41.65 20.00 -5.05
C ARG A 387 42.45 18.94 -4.26
N LYS A 388 41.88 18.31 -3.23
CA LYS A 388 42.54 17.22 -2.50
C LYS A 388 41.90 15.87 -2.73
#